data_AF-A0A3P7M489-F1
#
_entry.id   AF-A0A3P7M489-F1
#
_cell.length_a   1.000
_cell.length_b   1.000
_cell.length_c   1.000
_cell.angle_alpha   90.00
_cell.angle_beta   90.00
_cell.angle_gamma   90.00
#
_symmetry.space_group_name_H-M   'P 1'
#
loop_
_entity.id
_entity.type
_entity.pdbx_description
1 polymer ?
#
loop_
_entity_poly.entity_id
_entity_poly.type
_entity_poly.pdbx_seq_one_letter_code
_entity_poly.pdbx_strand_id
1 'polypeptide(L)'
;MVAVQHRLIVNAKPGEVPYATAIALAAGKCDPKLSINLTDQEQPGLNVISLAYLYPFSDGFVITNDITIARLVAQSIGIPDFFGTTCFEAAKIDEVLTLCESVVDGFLVDEEVLDGVQLSKSGTLFEGRVTIADVALWSLIMKNDEVPFILL
;
A
#
# COMPACT_ATOMS: atom_id res chain seq x y z
N MET A 1 -4.99 31.67 -8.50
CA MET A 1 -4.97 30.60 -7.48
C MET A 1 -3.74 29.74 -7.79
N VAL A 2 -2.69 29.82 -6.97
CA VAL A 2 -1.49 29.00 -7.19
C VAL A 2 -1.79 27.63 -6.60
N ALA A 3 -1.90 26.60 -7.45
CA ALA A 3 -1.99 25.23 -6.99
C ALA A 3 -0.64 24.87 -6.37
N VAL A 4 -0.57 24.83 -5.04
CA VAL A 4 0.61 24.31 -4.34
C VAL A 4 0.59 22.80 -4.57
N GLN A 5 1.44 22.34 -5.48
CA GLN A 5 1.62 20.93 -5.77
C GLN A 5 2.39 20.32 -4.58
N HIS A 6 1.64 19.88 -3.57
CA HIS A 6 2.23 19.13 -2.46
C HIS A 6 2.68 17.78 -3.00
N ARG A 7 3.99 17.52 -2.89
CA ARG A 7 4.55 16.21 -3.19
C ARG A 7 4.13 15.24 -2.09
N LEU A 8 3.57 14.11 -2.47
CA LEU A 8 3.40 12.98 -1.56
C LEU A 8 4.80 12.49 -1.18
N ILE A 9 5.15 12.60 0.10
CA ILE A 9 6.40 12.08 0.66
C ILE A 9 6.04 11.05 1.71
N VAL A 10 6.55 9.83 1.52
CA VAL A 10 6.46 8.72 2.46
C VAL A 10 7.84 8.56 3.08
N ASN A 11 7.93 8.67 4.40
CA ASN A 11 9.19 8.44 5.10
C ASN A 11 9.33 6.96 5.42
N ALA A 12 10.54 6.45 5.35
CA ALA A 12 10.86 5.10 5.74
C ALA A 12 12.28 5.04 6.30
N LYS A 13 12.56 4.08 7.19
CA LYS A 13 13.92 3.91 7.68
C LYS A 13 14.82 3.35 6.58
N PRO A 14 16.12 3.63 6.60
CA PRO A 14 17.08 2.98 5.72
C PRO A 14 16.99 1.46 5.84
N GLY A 15 16.73 0.78 4.71
CA GLY A 15 16.57 -0.69 4.66
C GLY A 15 15.13 -1.20 4.89
N GLU A 16 14.21 -0.37 5.37
CA GLU A 16 12.80 -0.73 5.60
C GLU A 16 11.91 -0.14 4.49
N VAL A 17 12.12 -0.54 3.24
CA VAL A 17 11.35 0.01 2.12
C VAL A 17 9.87 -0.42 2.23
N PRO A 18 8.91 0.53 2.15
CA PRO A 18 7.48 0.21 2.12
C PRO A 18 7.13 -0.35 0.73
N TYR A 19 7.32 -1.66 0.55
CA TYR A 19 7.27 -2.33 -0.74
C TYR A 19 5.92 -2.16 -1.45
N ALA A 20 4.80 -2.27 -0.73
CA ALA A 20 3.48 -2.13 -1.33
C ALA A 20 3.31 -0.70 -1.88
N THR A 21 3.69 0.29 -1.08
CA THR A 21 3.65 1.71 -1.46
C THR A 21 4.56 2.00 -2.65
N ALA A 22 5.78 1.47 -2.65
CA ALA A 22 6.74 1.67 -3.74
C ALA A 22 6.22 1.14 -5.07
N ILE A 23 5.61 -0.05 -5.07
CA ILE A 23 5.01 -0.65 -6.26
C ILE A 23 3.76 0.12 -6.69
N ALA A 24 2.91 0.53 -5.76
CA ALA A 24 1.73 1.34 -6.06
C ALA A 24 2.12 2.67 -6.73
N LEU A 25 3.17 3.35 -6.24
CA LEU A 25 3.72 4.55 -6.87
C LEU A 25 4.21 4.28 -8.30
N ALA A 26 4.96 3.19 -8.49
CA ALA A 26 5.47 2.80 -9.80
C ALA A 26 4.34 2.47 -10.79
N ALA A 27 3.26 1.80 -10.33
CA ALA A 27 2.06 1.55 -11.14
C ALA A 27 1.40 2.86 -11.61
N GLY A 28 1.47 3.91 -10.80
CA GLY A 28 1.06 5.28 -11.15
C GLY A 28 2.03 6.07 -12.02
N LYS A 29 3.13 5.46 -12.46
CA LYS A 29 4.25 6.13 -13.17
C LYS A 29 4.93 7.24 -12.35
N CYS A 30 4.78 7.22 -11.03
CA CYS A 30 5.56 8.04 -10.12
C CYS A 30 6.93 7.36 -9.87
N ASP A 31 8.01 8.14 -9.81
CA ASP A 31 9.32 7.61 -9.42
C ASP A 31 9.35 7.40 -7.90
N PRO A 32 9.41 6.14 -7.39
CA PRO A 32 9.42 5.90 -5.96
C PRO A 32 10.61 6.56 -5.26
N LYS A 33 11.74 6.77 -5.94
CA LYS A 33 12.93 7.43 -5.38
C LYS A 33 12.70 8.92 -5.06
N LEU A 34 11.70 9.53 -5.69
CA LEU A 34 11.33 10.93 -5.45
C LEU A 34 10.20 11.08 -4.43
N SER A 35 9.50 9.99 -4.13
CA SER A 35 8.32 9.97 -3.25
C SER A 35 8.57 9.23 -1.94
N ILE A 36 9.62 8.41 -1.84
CA ILE A 36 10.02 7.72 -0.62
C ILE A 36 11.33 8.32 -0.12
N ASN A 37 11.28 8.91 1.07
CA ASN A 37 12.42 9.49 1.75
C ASN A 37 12.97 8.48 2.76
N LEU A 38 14.17 7.94 2.51
CA LEU A 38 14.85 7.03 3.42
C LEU A 38 15.65 7.83 4.45
N THR A 39 15.17 7.90 5.69
CA THR A 39 15.73 8.74 6.74
C THR A 39 15.46 8.18 8.13
N ASP A 40 16.38 8.43 9.06
CA ASP A 40 16.20 8.16 10.51
C ASP A 40 15.66 9.39 11.26
N GLN A 41 15.50 10.53 10.58
CA GLN A 41 15.16 11.81 11.22
C GLN A 41 13.66 12.04 11.34
N GLU A 42 12.86 11.39 10.50
CA GLU A 42 11.41 11.55 10.46
C GLU A 42 10.71 10.24 10.85
N GLN A 43 9.50 10.37 11.41
CA GLN A 43 8.68 9.20 11.71
C GLN A 43 8.32 8.47 10.39
N PRO A 44 8.55 7.14 10.30
CA PRO A 44 8.15 6.37 9.13
C PRO A 44 6.64 6.43 8.88
N GLY A 45 6.25 6.51 7.62
CA GLY A 45 4.86 6.58 7.18
C GLY A 45 4.57 7.78 6.28
N LEU A 46 3.29 7.91 5.92
CA LEU A 46 2.79 9.05 5.17
C LEU A 46 2.30 10.13 6.14
N ASN A 47 2.91 11.30 6.07
CA ASN A 47 2.48 12.49 6.82
C ASN A 47 1.24 13.10 6.14
N VAL A 48 0.07 12.95 6.78
CA VAL A 48 -1.16 13.60 6.32
C VAL A 48 -1.27 14.94 7.04
N ILE A 49 -0.86 16.01 6.33
CA ILE A 49 -1.01 17.38 6.81
C ILE A 49 -2.49 17.73 6.72
N SER A 50 -3.18 17.74 7.87
CA SER A 50 -4.47 18.42 7.99
C SER A 50 -4.26 19.90 7.70
N LEU A 51 -5.17 20.53 6.96
CA LEU A 51 -5.12 21.95 6.61
C LEU A 51 -5.17 22.81 7.88
N ALA A 52 -4.01 23.05 8.49
CA ALA A 52 -3.83 23.88 9.69
C ALA A 52 -4.31 25.33 9.51
N TYR A 53 -4.64 25.73 8.27
CA TYR A 53 -5.24 27.03 7.98
C TYR A 53 -6.69 27.17 8.46
N LEU A 54 -7.39 26.08 8.78
CA LEU A 54 -8.80 26.13 9.21
C LEU A 54 -9.03 25.81 10.70
N TYR A 55 -8.14 25.05 11.35
CA TYR A 55 -8.27 24.73 12.78
C TYR A 55 -6.88 24.66 13.47
N PRO A 56 -6.60 25.50 14.48
CA PRO A 56 -5.30 25.61 15.15
C PRO A 56 -4.95 24.43 16.07
N PHE A 57 -5.66 23.30 15.97
CA PHE A 57 -5.51 22.11 16.82
C PHE A 57 -5.40 20.79 16.05
N SER A 58 -5.37 20.79 14.71
CA SER A 58 -5.13 19.55 13.97
C SER A 58 -3.64 19.33 13.80
N ASP A 59 -3.01 18.70 14.79
CA ASP A 59 -1.73 18.03 14.59
C ASP A 59 -1.91 17.05 13.42
N GLY A 60 -1.03 17.12 12.42
CA GLY A 60 -1.03 16.14 11.34
C GLY A 60 -0.90 14.74 11.92
N PHE A 61 -1.47 13.75 11.24
CA PHE A 61 -1.32 12.35 11.65
C PHE A 61 -0.47 11.59 10.64
N VAL A 62 0.22 10.55 11.13
CA VAL A 62 1.08 9.70 10.32
C VAL A 62 0.37 8.38 10.09
N ILE A 63 0.17 8.01 8.83
CA ILE A 63 -0.27 6.66 8.47
C ILE A 63 0.98 5.80 8.36
N THR A 64 1.14 4.81 9.24
CA THR A 64 2.34 3.95 9.30
C THR A 64 2.16 2.63 8.55
N ASN A 65 0.92 2.20 8.31
CA ASN A 65 0.62 0.94 7.64
C ASN A 65 0.89 1.07 6.12
N ASP A 66 1.90 0.34 5.64
CA ASP A 66 2.31 0.34 4.23
C ASP A 66 1.17 -0.03 3.27
N ILE A 67 0.31 -0.99 3.65
CA ILE A 67 -0.82 -1.41 2.81
C ILE A 67 -1.85 -0.28 2.70
N THR A 68 -2.14 0.40 3.82
CA THR A 68 -3.05 1.56 3.81
C THR A 68 -2.51 2.72 2.98
N ILE A 69 -1.21 3.00 3.05
CA ILE A 69 -0.58 4.02 2.21
C ILE A 69 -0.68 3.61 0.73
N ALA A 70 -0.36 2.36 0.40
CA ALA A 70 -0.43 1.83 -0.96
C ALA A 70 -1.85 1.88 -1.53
N ARG A 71 -2.87 1.55 -0.71
CA ARG A 71 -4.30 1.69 -1.01
C ARG A 71 -4.66 3.13 -1.38
N LEU A 72 -4.25 4.11 -0.57
CA LEU A 72 -4.49 5.53 -0.84
C LEU A 72 -3.82 5.99 -2.14
N VAL A 73 -2.59 5.53 -2.39
CA VAL A 73 -1.86 5.80 -3.65
C VAL A 73 -2.61 5.21 -4.84
N ALA A 74 -3.00 3.94 -4.79
CA ALA A 74 -3.71 3.26 -5.87
C ALA A 74 -5.04 3.94 -6.22
N GLN A 75 -5.82 4.32 -5.20
CA GLN A 75 -7.08 5.04 -5.39
C GLN A 75 -6.88 6.44 -5.98
N SER A 76 -5.80 7.13 -5.59
CA SER A 76 -5.46 8.45 -6.12
C SER A 76 -4.99 8.40 -7.57
N ILE A 77 -4.32 7.31 -7.97
CA ILE A 77 -3.89 7.07 -9.36
C ILE A 77 -5.10 6.82 -10.26
N GLY A 78 -6.12 6.12 -9.77
CA GLY A 78 -7.39 5.94 -10.48
C GLY A 78 -7.29 5.08 -11.74
N ILE A 79 -6.37 4.11 -11.80
CA ILE A 79 -6.29 3.10 -12.87
C ILE A 79 -7.26 1.94 -12.56
N PRO A 80 -8.37 1.76 -13.30
CA PRO A 80 -9.39 0.76 -12.96
C PRO A 80 -8.86 -0.68 -12.90
N ASP A 81 -7.87 -1.02 -13.72
CA ASP A 81 -7.25 -2.35 -13.69
C ASP A 81 -6.48 -2.62 -12.39
N PHE A 82 -6.11 -1.58 -11.65
CA PHE A 82 -5.33 -1.69 -10.42
C PHE A 82 -6.20 -1.68 -9.15
N PHE A 83 -7.33 -0.95 -9.15
CA PHE A 83 -8.22 -0.83 -7.99
C PHE A 83 -9.62 -1.48 -8.19
N GLY A 84 -9.90 -2.05 -9.36
CA GLY A 84 -11.14 -2.73 -9.70
C GLY A 84 -12.01 -1.95 -10.71
N THR A 85 -12.65 -2.68 -11.62
CA THR A 85 -13.51 -2.11 -12.68
C THR A 85 -15.00 -2.17 -12.35
N THR A 86 -15.40 -3.04 -11.42
CA THR A 86 -16.78 -3.19 -10.94
C THR A 86 -16.82 -3.09 -9.43
N CYS A 87 -18.02 -2.85 -8.86
CA CYS A 87 -18.20 -2.83 -7.40
C CYS A 87 -17.85 -4.17 -6.73
N PHE A 88 -18.04 -5.30 -7.41
CA PHE A 88 -17.68 -6.62 -6.89
C PHE A 88 -16.17 -6.83 -6.86
N GLU A 89 -15.47 -6.41 -7.91
CA GLU A 89 -14.01 -6.46 -7.93
C GLU A 89 -13.40 -5.54 -6.86
N ALA A 90 -13.90 -4.30 -6.79
CA ALA A 90 -13.45 -3.34 -5.79
C ALA A 90 -13.69 -3.86 -4.36
N ALA A 91 -14.84 -4.47 -4.09
CA ALA A 91 -15.14 -5.07 -2.79
C ALA A 91 -14.20 -6.24 -2.46
N LYS A 92 -13.88 -7.10 -3.44
CA LYS A 92 -12.94 -8.20 -3.21
C LYS A 92 -11.51 -7.71 -2.97
N ILE A 93 -11.08 -6.69 -3.71
CA ILE A 93 -9.79 -6.02 -3.48
C ILE A 93 -9.76 -5.43 -2.07
N ASP A 94 -10.82 -4.73 -1.67
CA ASP A 94 -10.94 -4.10 -0.36
C ASP A 94 -10.86 -5.11 0.79
N GLU A 95 -11.54 -6.26 0.64
CA GLU A 95 -11.47 -7.39 1.58
C GLU A 95 -10.02 -7.87 1.76
N VAL A 96 -9.32 -8.16 0.66
CA VAL A 96 -7.93 -8.67 0.71
C VAL A 96 -6.98 -7.62 1.31
N LEU A 97 -7.12 -6.35 0.92
CA LEU A 97 -6.32 -5.28 1.51
C LEU A 97 -6.56 -5.15 3.01
N THR A 98 -7.80 -5.28 3.47
CA THR A 98 -8.15 -5.21 4.91
C THR A 98 -7.52 -6.35 5.71
N LEU A 99 -7.48 -7.55 5.13
CA LEU A 99 -6.75 -8.68 5.72
C LEU A 99 -5.25 -8.39 5.80
N CYS A 100 -4.65 -7.87 4.73
CA CYS A 100 -3.23 -7.54 4.72
C CYS A 100 -2.87 -6.39 5.69
N GLU A 101 -3.74 -5.39 5.82
CA GLU A 101 -3.59 -4.31 6.81
C GLU A 101 -3.58 -4.89 8.23
N SER A 102 -4.50 -5.82 8.51
CA SER A 102 -4.60 -6.50 9.80
C SER A 102 -3.34 -7.31 10.14
N VAL A 103 -2.66 -7.89 9.13
CA VAL A 103 -1.35 -8.55 9.34
C VAL A 103 -0.27 -7.53 9.68
N VAL A 104 -0.19 -6.42 8.94
CA VAL A 104 0.83 -5.38 9.19
C VAL A 104 0.65 -4.72 10.56
N ASP A 105 -0.60 -4.57 11.02
CA ASP A 105 -0.92 -4.03 12.34
C ASP A 105 -0.78 -5.09 13.47
N GLY A 106 -0.46 -6.35 13.13
CA GLY A 106 -0.22 -7.43 14.09
C GLY A 106 -1.48 -8.07 14.68
N PHE A 107 -2.65 -7.89 14.04
CA PHE A 107 -3.91 -8.51 14.43
C PHE A 107 -4.09 -9.92 13.84
N LEU A 108 -3.46 -10.21 12.70
CA LEU A 108 -3.47 -11.51 12.03
C LEU A 108 -2.04 -11.96 11.72
N VAL A 109 -1.85 -13.26 11.51
CA VAL A 109 -0.62 -13.81 10.95
C VAL A 109 -0.74 -13.92 9.43
N ASP A 110 0.39 -13.84 8.73
CA ASP A 110 0.45 -13.85 7.27
C ASP A 110 -0.04 -15.16 6.66
N GLU A 111 0.30 -16.31 7.25
CA GLU A 111 -0.15 -17.64 6.80
C GLU A 111 -1.69 -17.74 6.70
N GLU A 112 -2.41 -17.23 7.71
CA GLU A 112 -3.89 -17.25 7.72
C GLU A 112 -4.49 -16.47 6.55
N VAL A 113 -3.85 -15.35 6.17
CA VAL A 113 -4.32 -14.52 5.05
C VAL A 113 -3.92 -15.16 3.73
N LEU A 114 -2.69 -15.65 3.59
CA LEU A 114 -2.19 -16.26 2.35
C LEU A 114 -2.96 -17.54 2.00
N ASP A 115 -3.30 -18.37 2.98
CA ASP A 115 -4.10 -19.59 2.78
C ASP A 115 -5.58 -19.27 2.54
N GLY A 116 -6.08 -18.17 3.11
CA GLY A 116 -7.49 -17.76 3.00
C GLY A 116 -7.85 -17.10 1.67
N VAL A 117 -6.87 -16.54 0.95
CA VAL A 117 -7.13 -15.82 -0.31
C VAL A 117 -7.06 -16.77 -1.51
N GLN A 118 -8.22 -16.95 -2.15
CA GLN A 118 -8.31 -17.73 -3.38
C GLN A 118 -7.74 -16.97 -4.58
N LEU A 119 -6.61 -17.44 -5.09
CA LEU A 119 -6.01 -16.95 -6.33
C LEU A 119 -6.61 -17.64 -7.57
N SER A 120 -6.54 -16.93 -8.69
CA SER A 120 -6.84 -17.45 -10.02
C SER A 120 -5.74 -18.40 -10.51
N LYS A 121 -5.91 -18.98 -11.71
CA LYS A 121 -4.93 -19.94 -12.25
C LYS A 121 -3.61 -19.28 -12.61
N SER A 122 -3.62 -17.97 -12.85
CA SER A 122 -2.41 -17.17 -13.10
C SER A 122 -1.68 -16.76 -11.82
N GLY A 123 -2.14 -17.18 -10.64
CA GLY A 123 -1.52 -16.81 -9.36
C GLY A 123 -1.80 -15.38 -8.91
N THR A 124 -2.79 -14.72 -9.52
CA THR A 124 -3.27 -13.38 -9.16
C THR A 124 -4.70 -13.44 -8.67
N LEU A 125 -5.18 -12.43 -7.95
CA LEU A 125 -6.55 -12.35 -7.43
C LEU A 125 -7.59 -12.42 -8.56
N PHE A 126 -7.30 -11.78 -9.70
CA PHE A 126 -8.09 -11.89 -10.92
C PHE A 126 -7.25 -12.41 -12.08
N GLU A 127 -7.84 -13.25 -12.93
CA GLU A 127 -7.14 -13.92 -14.02
C GLU A 127 -6.38 -12.93 -14.93
N GLY A 128 -5.06 -13.11 -15.02
CA GLY A 128 -4.18 -12.32 -15.88
C GLY A 128 -4.01 -10.85 -15.50
N ARG A 129 -4.47 -10.42 -14.32
CA ARG A 129 -4.42 -9.00 -13.90
C ARG A 129 -3.86 -8.85 -12.50
N VAL A 130 -2.87 -7.96 -12.38
CA VAL A 130 -2.28 -7.55 -11.11
C VAL A 130 -2.99 -6.31 -10.59
N THR A 131 -3.50 -6.41 -9.37
CA THR A 131 -4.20 -5.35 -8.64
C THR A 131 -3.39 -4.91 -7.42
N ILE A 132 -3.84 -3.86 -6.75
CA ILE A 132 -3.22 -3.42 -5.49
C ILE A 132 -3.31 -4.50 -4.40
N ALA A 133 -4.32 -5.39 -4.45
CA ALA A 133 -4.43 -6.51 -3.51
C ALA A 133 -3.33 -7.56 -3.75
N ASP A 134 -2.98 -7.84 -5.00
CA ASP A 134 -1.85 -8.72 -5.33
C ASP A 134 -0.53 -8.15 -4.82
N VAL A 135 -0.35 -6.84 -4.98
CA VAL A 135 0.82 -6.11 -4.46
C VAL A 135 0.89 -6.19 -2.94
N ALA A 136 -0.24 -6.07 -2.25
CA ALA A 136 -0.32 -6.19 -0.80
C ALA A 136 0.08 -7.60 -0.33
N LEU A 137 -0.52 -8.65 -0.91
CA LEU A 137 -0.19 -10.04 -0.60
C LEU A 137 1.30 -10.33 -0.83
N TRP A 138 1.83 -9.91 -1.98
CA TRP A 138 3.24 -10.09 -2.30
C TRP A 138 4.16 -9.37 -1.30
N SER A 139 3.76 -8.17 -0.84
CA SER A 139 4.55 -7.41 0.12
C SER A 139 4.62 -8.06 1.50
N LEU A 140 3.62 -8.87 1.89
CA LEU A 140 3.66 -9.67 3.10
C LEU A 140 4.71 -10.79 2.97
N ILE A 141 4.69 -11.52 1.84
CA ILE A 141 5.66 -12.58 1.55
C ILE A 141 7.09 -12.03 1.57
N MET A 142 7.33 -10.87 0.97
CA MET A 142 8.67 -10.26 0.93
C MET A 142 9.18 -9.76 2.27
N LYS A 143 8.29 -9.54 3.25
CA LYS A 143 8.67 -9.16 4.62
C LYS A 143 8.91 -10.37 5.52
N ASN A 144 8.49 -11.57 5.09
CA ASN A 144 8.68 -12.78 5.86
C ASN A 144 9.88 -13.59 5.34
N ASP A 145 11.00 -13.51 6.05
CA ASP A 145 12.22 -14.27 5.76
C ASP A 145 12.04 -15.80 5.91
N GLU A 146 10.95 -16.25 6.55
CA GLU A 146 10.66 -17.66 6.82
C GLU A 146 9.76 -18.34 5.77
N VAL A 147 9.10 -17.58 4.89
CA VAL A 147 8.25 -18.16 3.84
C VAL A 147 9.13 -18.67 2.70
N PRO A 148 9.22 -20.00 2.46
CA PRO A 148 10.06 -20.53 1.41
C PRO A 148 9.56 -20.03 0.06
N PHE A 149 10.50 -19.54 -0.76
CA PHE A 149 10.33 -19.16 -2.16
C PHE A 149 9.91 -20.38 -3.03
N ILE A 150 8.69 -20.87 -2.85
CA ILE A 150 8.11 -21.97 -3.62
C ILE A 150 6.70 -21.56 -4.05
N LEU A 151 6.59 -20.53 -4.88
CA LEU A 151 5.40 -20.27 -5.70
C LEU A 151 5.82 -19.42 -6.92
N LEU A 152 6.48 -20.09 -7.88
CA LEU A 152 6.52 -19.73 -9.30
C LEU A 152 6.46 -21.02 -10.13
#